data_AF-A0A4P6GYQ6-F1
#
_entry.id   AF-A0A4P6GYQ6-F1
#
_cell.length_a   1.000
_cell.length_b   1.000
_cell.length_c   1.000
_cell.angle_alpha   90.00
_cell.angle_beta   90.00
_cell.angle_gamma   90.00
#
_symmetry.space_group_name_H-M   'P 1'
#
loop_
_entity.id
_entity.type
_entity.pdbx_description
1 polymer ?
#
loop_
_entity_poly.entity_id
_entity_poly.type
_entity_poly.pdbx_seq_one_letter_code
_entity_poly.pdbx_strand_id
1 'polypeptide(L)'
;MVYLLQALSPRGADLQKLVLLDYAIVYSADLDGPSSLHTPIPFRGAELLSRRELIERGLHLMSTRALVTASWGADGITYFAGGAARTMTTSLTSQYMRELERRCEWAARIFGAADSSALTSQFAASGHLWGAEIEAVVRHG
;
A
#
# COMPACT_ATOMS: atom_id res chain seq x y z
N MET A 1 2.49 5.88 2.59
CA MET A 1 1.01 5.89 2.72
C MET A 1 0.35 7.15 2.15
N VAL A 2 0.75 8.38 2.53
CA VAL A 2 0.09 9.61 2.04
C VAL A 2 0.00 9.68 0.50
N TYR A 3 1.11 9.43 -0.21
CA TYR A 3 1.11 9.39 -1.69
C TYR A 3 0.15 8.34 -2.28
N LEU A 4 0.09 7.15 -1.68
CA LEU A 4 -0.81 6.08 -2.12
C LEU A 4 -2.28 6.48 -1.90
N LEU A 5 -2.64 6.97 -0.71
CA LEU A 5 -4.00 7.41 -0.42
C LEU A 5 -4.40 8.61 -1.28
N GLN A 6 -3.45 9.51 -1.57
CA GLN A 6 -3.65 10.63 -2.49
C GLN A 6 -3.93 10.15 -3.93
N ALA A 7 -3.23 9.11 -4.39
CA ALA A 7 -3.45 8.49 -5.69
C ALA A 7 -4.76 7.69 -5.78
N LEU A 8 -5.23 7.13 -4.66
CA LEU A 8 -6.51 6.42 -4.57
C LEU A 8 -7.72 7.36 -4.51
N SER A 9 -7.52 8.62 -4.11
CA SER A 9 -8.59 9.61 -3.95
C SER A 9 -9.50 9.70 -5.18
N PRO A 10 -10.84 9.68 -5.03
CA PRO A 10 -11.59 9.79 -3.78
C PRO A 10 -11.86 8.44 -3.07
N ARG A 11 -11.31 7.32 -3.55
CA ARG A 11 -11.49 6.00 -2.93
C ARG A 11 -10.60 5.88 -1.70
N GLY A 12 -11.09 5.16 -0.69
CA GLY A 12 -10.31 4.74 0.46
C GLY A 12 -9.77 3.32 0.30
N ALA A 13 -9.01 2.88 1.30
CA ALA A 13 -8.52 1.51 1.42
C ALA A 13 -8.50 1.07 2.89
N ASP A 14 -8.83 -0.19 3.14
CA ASP A 14 -8.60 -0.83 4.43
C ASP A 14 -7.09 -1.09 4.66
N LEU A 15 -6.72 -1.48 5.88
CA LEU A 15 -5.32 -1.74 6.23
C LEU A 15 -4.71 -2.88 5.40
N GLN A 16 -5.45 -3.94 5.08
CA GLN A 16 -4.95 -5.04 4.27
C GLN A 16 -4.61 -4.55 2.88
N LYS A 17 -5.53 -3.89 2.16
CA LYS A 17 -5.27 -3.30 0.85
C LYS A 17 -4.08 -2.37 0.87
N LEU A 18 -3.93 -1.52 1.89
CA LEU A 18 -2.76 -0.64 2.01
C LEU A 18 -1.44 -1.41 2.12
N VAL A 19 -1.39 -2.51 2.87
CA VAL A 19 -0.21 -3.38 2.95
C VAL A 19 0.12 -4.01 1.59
N LEU A 20 -0.90 -4.53 0.88
CA LEU A 20 -0.70 -5.14 -0.44
C LEU A 20 -0.20 -4.10 -1.46
N LEU A 21 -0.78 -2.90 -1.47
CA LEU A 21 -0.38 -1.83 -2.39
C LEU A 21 0.96 -1.22 -2.04
N ASP A 22 1.34 -1.14 -0.77
CA ASP A 22 2.68 -0.72 -0.34
C ASP A 22 3.76 -1.66 -0.89
N TYR A 23 3.49 -2.97 -0.85
CA TYR A 23 4.33 -3.97 -1.50
C TYR A 23 4.39 -3.74 -3.01
N ALA A 24 3.23 -3.59 -3.67
CA ALA A 24 3.16 -3.36 -5.11
C ALA A 24 3.94 -2.12 -5.55
N ILE A 25 3.91 -1.04 -4.77
CA ILE A 25 4.69 0.18 -5.05
C ILE A 25 6.19 -0.07 -4.96
N VAL A 26 6.64 -0.78 -3.92
CA VAL A 26 8.06 -1.04 -3.69
C VAL A 26 8.64 -2.01 -4.71
N TYR A 27 7.90 -3.08 -5.01
CA TYR A 27 8.30 -4.19 -5.86
C TYR A 27 7.50 -4.21 -7.17
N SER A 28 7.27 -3.03 -7.75
CA SER A 28 6.37 -2.87 -8.91
C SER A 28 6.76 -3.74 -10.12
N ALA A 29 8.06 -4.01 -10.32
CA ALA A 29 8.50 -4.86 -11.43
C ALA A 29 8.03 -6.32 -11.30
N ASP A 30 7.78 -6.80 -10.08
CA ASP A 30 7.31 -8.16 -9.82
C ASP A 30 5.83 -8.34 -10.20
N LEU A 31 5.13 -7.24 -10.49
CA LEU A 31 3.71 -7.18 -10.84
C LEU A 31 3.49 -6.51 -12.21
N ASP A 32 4.43 -6.69 -13.14
CA ASP A 32 4.42 -6.12 -14.48
C ASP A 32 4.31 -4.57 -14.50
N GLY A 33 4.82 -3.93 -13.45
CA GLY A 33 4.84 -2.49 -13.28
C GLY A 33 6.16 -1.83 -13.69
N PRO A 34 6.34 -0.54 -13.35
CA PRO A 34 7.62 0.15 -13.48
C PRO A 34 8.75 -0.56 -12.74
N SER A 35 10.01 -0.18 -13.00
CA SER A 35 11.15 -0.68 -12.23
C SER A 35 10.92 -0.52 -10.72
N SER A 36 11.30 -1.50 -9.90
CA SER A 36 11.13 -1.43 -8.44
C SER A 36 11.89 -0.25 -7.83
N LEU A 37 11.38 0.33 -6.74
CA LEU A 37 12.08 1.42 -6.01
C LEU A 37 13.30 0.91 -5.24
N HIS A 38 13.25 -0.36 -4.83
CA HIS A 38 14.31 -1.01 -4.08
C HIS A 38 14.82 -2.24 -4.84
N THR A 39 16.12 -2.49 -4.70
CA THR A 39 16.74 -3.73 -5.18
C THR A 39 16.12 -4.93 -4.43
N PRO A 40 15.82 -6.04 -5.11
CA PRO A 40 15.32 -7.25 -4.46
C PRO A 40 16.18 -7.69 -3.28
N ILE A 41 15.56 -7.92 -2.11
CA ILE A 41 16.19 -8.56 -0.94
C ILE A 41 15.55 -9.93 -0.65
N PRO A 42 16.32 -10.90 -0.10
CA PRO A 42 15.78 -12.18 0.36
C PRO A 42 14.94 -12.02 1.65
N PHE A 43 14.00 -12.95 1.90
CA PHE A 43 13.12 -13.04 3.08
C PHE A 43 12.02 -11.97 3.20
N ARG A 44 11.09 -11.93 2.23
CA ARG A 44 10.05 -10.89 2.14
C ARG A 44 8.84 -11.13 3.05
N GLY A 45 8.58 -12.37 3.47
CA GLY A 45 7.43 -12.70 4.33
C GLY A 45 7.52 -12.16 5.77
N ALA A 46 8.69 -12.23 6.40
CA ALA A 46 8.92 -11.65 7.74
C ALA A 46 8.86 -10.11 7.73
N GLU A 47 9.17 -9.51 6.58
CA GLU A 47 8.98 -8.07 6.37
C GLU A 47 7.47 -7.71 6.35
N LEU A 48 6.60 -8.55 5.79
CA LEU A 48 5.18 -8.22 5.65
C LEU A 48 4.46 -8.02 7.00
N LEU A 49 4.71 -8.90 7.97
CA LEU A 49 4.08 -8.83 9.29
C LEU A 49 4.56 -7.58 10.06
N SER A 50 5.87 -7.33 10.04
CA SER A 50 6.47 -6.13 10.63
C SER A 50 6.03 -4.85 9.90
N ARG A 51 5.87 -4.91 8.58
CA ARG A 51 5.40 -3.80 7.74
C ARG A 51 3.93 -3.48 8.00
N ARG A 52 3.07 -4.46 8.29
CA ARG A 52 1.67 -4.20 8.68
C ARG A 52 1.59 -3.35 9.94
N GLU A 53 2.28 -3.72 11.01
CA GLU A 53 2.28 -2.94 12.26
C GLU A 53 2.88 -1.55 12.06
N LEU A 54 3.95 -1.42 11.28
CA LEU A 54 4.57 -0.14 10.97
C LEU A 54 3.63 0.76 10.16
N ILE A 55 2.92 0.21 9.18
CA ILE A 55 1.92 0.94 8.39
C ILE A 55 0.78 1.41 9.30
N GLU A 56 0.27 0.55 10.18
CA GLU A 56 -0.80 0.91 11.12
C GLU A 56 -0.39 2.06 12.07
N ARG A 57 0.77 1.94 12.71
CA ARG A 57 1.34 3.01 13.57
C ARG A 57 1.58 4.29 12.78
N GLY A 58 2.05 4.16 11.54
CA GLY A 58 2.23 5.28 10.62
C GLY A 58 0.91 5.97 10.27
N LEU A 59 -0.14 5.22 9.97
CA LEU A 59 -1.48 5.77 9.66
C LEU A 59 -2.05 6.52 10.86
N HIS A 60 -1.90 5.97 12.06
CA HIS A 60 -2.27 6.67 13.30
C HIS A 60 -1.49 7.99 13.45
N LEU A 61 -0.17 7.97 13.26
CA LEU A 61 0.64 9.19 13.33
C LEU A 61 0.25 10.22 12.25
N MET A 62 -0.08 9.78 11.05
CA MET A 62 -0.50 10.63 9.93
C MET A 62 -1.88 11.26 10.17
N SER A 63 -2.79 10.56 10.86
CA SER A 63 -4.12 11.10 11.16
C SER A 63 -4.06 12.27 12.14
N THR A 64 -3.14 12.24 13.11
CA THR A 64 -2.91 13.39 14.03
C THR A 64 -2.44 14.67 13.32
N ARG A 65 -2.01 14.59 12.05
CA ARG A 65 -1.54 15.70 11.23
C ARG A 65 -2.44 16.01 10.03
N ALA A 66 -3.66 15.48 10.00
CA ALA A 66 -4.61 15.64 8.89
C ALA A 66 -4.09 15.20 7.51
N LEU A 67 -3.07 14.34 7.47
CA LEU A 67 -2.53 13.75 6.24
C LEU A 67 -3.35 12.53 5.79
N VAL A 68 -3.98 11.86 6.75
CA VAL A 68 -4.85 10.70 6.54
C VAL A 68 -6.11 10.91 7.37
N THR A 69 -7.24 10.52 6.84
CA THR A 69 -8.50 10.40 7.61
C THR A 69 -8.93 8.94 7.64
N ALA A 70 -9.68 8.56 8.68
CA ALA A 70 -10.21 7.22 8.83
C ALA A 70 -11.72 7.31 9.03
N SER A 71 -12.47 6.41 8.41
CA SER A 71 -13.90 6.23 8.61
C SER A 71 -14.18 4.81 9.08
N TRP A 72 -15.18 4.67 9.94
CA TRP A 72 -15.63 3.40 10.48
C TRP A 72 -16.88 2.96 9.73
N GLY A 73 -16.87 1.73 9.21
CA GLY A 73 -18.02 1.10 8.58
C GLY A 73 -18.28 -0.29 9.18
N ALA A 74 -19.32 -0.96 8.67
CA ALA A 74 -19.65 -2.34 9.06
C ALA A 74 -18.49 -3.31 8.79
N ASP A 75 -17.68 -3.02 7.77
CA ASP A 75 -16.54 -3.85 7.33
C ASP A 75 -15.20 -3.44 7.97
N GLY A 76 -15.23 -2.55 8.97
CA GLY A 76 -14.05 -2.08 9.69
C GLY A 76 -13.60 -0.66 9.32
N ILE A 77 -12.29 -0.42 9.39
CA ILE A 77 -11.69 0.91 9.18
C ILE A 77 -11.30 1.09 7.72
N THR A 78 -11.75 2.18 7.10
CA THR A 78 -11.27 2.64 5.78
C THR A 78 -10.48 3.92 5.93
N TYR A 79 -9.28 3.96 5.36
CA TYR A 79 -8.40 5.12 5.35
C TYR A 79 -8.51 5.90 4.03
N PHE A 80 -8.41 7.22 4.12
CA PHE A 80 -8.50 8.15 2.99
C PHE A 80 -7.38 9.20 3.06
N ALA A 81 -7.11 9.86 1.93
CA ALA A 81 -6.26 11.04 1.92
C ALA A 81 -6.91 12.15 2.77
N GLY A 82 -6.16 12.69 3.73
CA GLY A 82 -6.62 13.80 4.55
C GLY A 82 -6.51 15.15 3.84
N GLY A 83 -7.09 16.19 4.44
CA GLY A 83 -7.12 17.53 3.84
C GLY A 83 -5.73 18.14 3.57
N ALA A 84 -4.71 17.75 4.33
CA ALA A 84 -3.33 18.21 4.13
C ALA A 84 -2.51 17.31 3.17
N ALA A 85 -3.06 16.18 2.73
CA ALA A 85 -2.34 15.18 1.91
C ALA A 85 -1.81 15.78 0.61
N ARG A 86 -2.69 16.43 -0.17
CA ARG A 86 -2.34 17.05 -1.45
C ARG A 86 -1.22 18.08 -1.29
N THR A 87 -1.35 18.98 -0.32
CA THR A 87 -0.32 19.99 -0.05
C THR A 87 1.02 19.36 0.29
N MET A 88 1.03 18.31 1.13
CA MET A 88 2.26 17.59 1.46
C MET A 88 2.91 16.96 0.22
N THR A 89 2.13 16.21 -0.58
CA THR A 89 2.68 15.47 -1.73
C THR A 89 3.20 16.42 -2.81
N THR A 90 2.56 17.58 -3.02
CA THR A 90 3.04 18.57 -4.00
C THR A 90 4.23 19.39 -3.51
N SER A 91 4.47 19.47 -2.19
CA SER A 91 5.58 20.26 -1.63
C SER A 91 6.93 19.56 -1.71
N LEU A 92 6.95 18.23 -1.80
CA LEU A 92 8.16 17.42 -1.80
C LEU A 92 8.57 17.07 -3.24
N THR A 93 9.63 17.70 -3.74
CA THR A 93 10.01 17.65 -5.16
C THR A 93 11.33 16.92 -5.43
N SER A 94 11.77 16.03 -4.54
CA SER A 94 12.96 15.21 -4.83
C SER A 94 12.67 14.20 -5.95
N GLN A 95 13.71 13.74 -6.64
CA GLN A 95 13.56 12.71 -7.68
C GLN A 95 12.93 11.44 -7.11
N TYR A 96 13.38 11.01 -5.93
CA TYR A 96 12.82 9.84 -5.25
C TYR A 96 11.30 9.99 -5.00
N MET A 97 10.84 11.17 -4.57
CA MET A 97 9.42 11.39 -4.31
C MET A 97 8.57 11.36 -5.59
N ARG A 98 9.09 11.90 -6.71
CA ARG A 98 8.42 11.78 -8.01
C ARG A 98 8.33 10.32 -8.50
N GLU A 99 9.39 9.55 -8.27
CA GLU A 99 9.39 8.12 -8.62
C GLU A 99 8.41 7.32 -7.76
N LEU A 100 8.30 7.66 -6.47
CA LEU A 100 7.31 7.08 -5.56
C LEU A 100 5.88 7.44 -5.99
N GLU A 101 5.62 8.71 -6.30
CA GLU A 101 4.32 9.19 -6.77
C GLU A 101 3.87 8.44 -8.02
N ARG A 102 4.73 8.32 -9.04
CA ARG A 102 4.42 7.57 -10.28
C ARG A 102 4.00 6.12 -10.01
N ARG A 103 4.63 5.45 -9.04
CA ARG A 103 4.29 4.07 -8.68
C ARG A 103 3.02 3.99 -7.85
N CYS A 104 2.75 4.99 -7.02
CA CYS A 104 1.46 5.12 -6.32
C CYS A 104 0.32 5.29 -7.33
N GLU A 105 0.48 6.15 -8.34
CA GLU A 105 -0.47 6.34 -9.43
C GLU A 105 -0.67 5.07 -10.26
N TRP A 106 0.42 4.37 -10.59
CA TRP A 106 0.34 3.09 -11.27
C TRP A 106 -0.43 2.06 -10.43
N ALA A 107 -0.10 1.89 -9.15
CA ALA A 107 -0.76 0.94 -8.27
C ALA A 107 -2.26 1.29 -8.09
N ALA A 108 -2.59 2.56 -7.89
CA ALA A 108 -3.97 3.01 -7.80
C ALA A 108 -4.76 2.75 -9.10
N ARG A 109 -4.14 2.95 -10.26
CA ARG A 109 -4.77 2.70 -11.57
C ARG A 109 -5.03 1.21 -11.82
N ILE A 110 -4.07 0.34 -11.50
CA ILE A 110 -4.20 -1.11 -11.77
C ILE A 110 -5.05 -1.81 -10.71
N PHE A 111 -4.85 -1.46 -9.44
CA PHE A 111 -5.37 -2.23 -8.29
C PHE A 111 -6.40 -1.47 -7.45
N GLY A 112 -6.60 -0.17 -7.69
CA GLY A 112 -7.47 0.68 -6.86
C GLY A 112 -8.94 0.29 -6.86
N ALA A 113 -9.41 -0.40 -7.91
CA ALA A 113 -10.79 -0.88 -8.01
C ALA A 113 -11.05 -2.17 -7.21
N ALA A 114 -10.04 -3.05 -7.09
CA ALA A 114 -10.15 -4.33 -6.42
C ALA A 114 -10.20 -4.18 -4.90
N ASP A 115 -10.93 -5.08 -4.22
CA ASP A 115 -10.89 -5.17 -2.76
C ASP A 115 -9.69 -6.00 -2.28
N SER A 116 -9.53 -6.07 -0.96
CA SER A 116 -8.43 -6.80 -0.33
C SER A 116 -8.41 -8.28 -0.66
N SER A 117 -9.58 -8.93 -0.78
CA SER A 117 -9.66 -10.35 -1.09
C SER A 117 -9.23 -10.63 -2.52
N ALA A 118 -9.76 -9.86 -3.49
CA ALA A 118 -9.40 -9.96 -4.89
C ALA A 118 -7.90 -9.69 -5.11
N LEU A 119 -7.32 -8.69 -4.43
CA LEU A 119 -5.89 -8.41 -4.51
C LEU A 119 -5.04 -9.55 -3.93
N THR A 120 -5.46 -10.13 -2.79
CA THR A 120 -4.79 -11.29 -2.19
C THR A 120 -4.83 -12.50 -3.13
N SER A 121 -5.95 -12.75 -3.83
CA SER A 121 -5.98 -13.81 -4.84
C SER A 121 -5.10 -13.48 -6.05
N GLN A 122 -5.10 -12.22 -6.50
CA GLN A 122 -4.37 -11.80 -7.69
C GLN A 122 -2.87 -11.95 -7.52
N PHE A 123 -2.23 -11.38 -6.49
CA PHE A 123 -0.77 -11.54 -6.40
C PHE A 123 -0.35 -12.96 -5.95
N ALA A 124 -1.28 -13.77 -5.43
CA ALA A 124 -1.00 -15.17 -5.11
C ALA A 124 -0.85 -15.98 -6.40
N ALA A 125 -1.69 -15.68 -7.39
CA ALA A 125 -1.61 -16.24 -8.74
C ALA A 125 -0.41 -15.74 -9.54
N SER A 126 0.05 -14.50 -9.31
CA SER A 126 1.26 -13.94 -9.96
C SER A 126 2.58 -14.55 -9.46
N GLY A 127 2.52 -15.41 -8.43
CA GLY A 127 3.12 -16.74 -8.57
C GLY A 127 4.63 -16.90 -8.63
N HIS A 128 5.44 -16.07 -7.96
CA HIS A 128 6.82 -16.49 -7.57
C HIS A 128 7.30 -16.07 -6.17
N LEU A 129 6.67 -15.10 -5.50
CA LEU A 129 7.13 -14.59 -4.18
C LEU A 129 6.04 -14.54 -3.09
N TRP A 130 4.75 -14.73 -3.40
CA TRP A 130 3.65 -14.57 -2.43
C TRP A 130 3.03 -15.88 -1.95
N GLY A 131 2.90 -16.87 -2.84
CA GLY A 131 2.13 -18.10 -2.58
C GLY A 131 2.64 -18.95 -1.43
N ALA A 132 3.95 -18.97 -1.17
CA ALA A 132 4.52 -19.75 -0.08
C ALA A 132 4.47 -19.03 1.29
N GLU A 133 4.36 -17.70 1.31
CA GLU A 133 4.54 -16.90 2.53
C GLU A 133 3.22 -16.40 3.15
N ILE A 134 2.19 -16.12 2.34
CA ILE A 134 0.85 -15.73 2.86
C ILE A 134 0.10 -16.92 3.47
N GLU A 135 0.22 -18.10 2.88
CA GLU A 135 -0.48 -19.29 3.40
C GLU A 135 -0.01 -19.68 4.81
N ALA A 136 1.23 -19.35 5.17
CA ALA A 136 1.77 -19.55 6.52
C ALA A 136 1.22 -18.53 7.54
N VAL A 137 1.00 -17.27 7.13
CA VAL A 137 0.48 -16.21 8.02
C VAL A 137 -1.01 -16.37 8.26
N VAL A 138 -1.80 -16.75 7.25
CA VAL A 138 -3.25 -16.98 7.39
C VAL A 138 -3.57 -18.22 8.24
N ARG A 139 -2.67 -19.21 8.32
CA ARG A 139 -2.86 -20.42 9.15
C ARG A 139 -2.49 -20.24 10.63
N HIS A 140 -1.88 -19.12 11.01
CA HIS A 140 -1.36 -18.88 12.36
C HIS A 140 -1.94 -17.63 13.07
N GLY A 141 -2.99 -17.01 12.53
CA GLY A 141 -3.78 -15.96 13.19
C GLY A 141 -5.24 -16.37 13.32
#